data_AF-M7ACL7-F1
#
_entry.id   AF-M7ACL7-F1
#
_cell.length_a   1.000
_cell.length_b   1.000
_cell.length_c   1.000
_cell.angle_alpha   90.00
_cell.angle_beta   90.00
_cell.angle_gamma   90.00
#
_symmetry.space_group_name_H-M   'P 1'
#
loop_
_entity.id
_entity.type
_entity.pdbx_description
1 polymer ?
#
loop_
_entity_poly.entity_id
_entity_poly.type
_entity_poly.pdbx_seq_one_letter_code
_entity_poly.pdbx_strand_id
1 'polypeptide(L)'
;MNWKKIDTVLPLLYFAVFQNPEKFPEIETGPSQNYGFYISSIPNRKTYFENLDMIRTKLYQGEIYQINYTDKIFFDFEGDILSFYKTLSERQPVPYGSWIRTYDWDILSFSPELFIEKKEKTLITKPMKGTYPRGKSPKEDKKTPRLLSIPTRKKQKI
;
A
#
# COMPACT_ATOMS: atom_id res chain seq x y z
N MET A 1 -7.63 -9.05 20.71
CA MET A 1 -6.89 -8.01 19.95
C MET A 1 -7.52 -6.65 20.23
N ASN A 2 -6.82 -5.74 20.92
CA ASN A 2 -7.34 -4.39 21.20
C ASN A 2 -6.88 -3.43 20.08
N TRP A 3 -7.63 -3.40 18.98
CA TRP A 3 -7.31 -2.64 17.76
C TRP A 3 -7.32 -1.11 17.93
N LYS A 4 -7.64 -0.62 19.14
CA LYS A 4 -7.66 0.81 19.49
C LYS A 4 -6.33 1.32 20.05
N LYS A 5 -5.35 0.45 20.34
CA LYS A 5 -4.01 0.88 20.73
C LYS A 5 -3.18 1.17 19.48
N ILE A 6 -2.67 2.40 19.40
CA ILE A 6 -1.74 2.82 18.37
C ILE A 6 -0.34 2.77 18.99
N ASP A 7 0.40 1.71 18.70
CA ASP A 7 1.84 1.69 18.98
C ASP A 7 2.55 2.18 17.71
N THR A 8 3.00 3.44 17.74
CA THR A 8 3.72 4.08 16.62
C THR A 8 5.02 4.69 17.10
N VAL A 9 6.07 4.48 16.32
CA VAL A 9 7.38 5.16 16.46
C VAL A 9 7.43 6.46 15.64
N LEU A 10 6.46 6.65 14.73
CA LEU A 10 6.32 7.85 13.91
C LEU A 10 5.28 8.81 14.53
N PRO A 11 5.41 10.13 14.27
CA PRO A 11 4.41 11.10 14.67
C PRO A 11 3.05 10.80 13.99
N LEU A 12 1.95 11.16 14.67
CA LEU A 12 0.59 10.99 14.12
C LEU A 12 0.34 11.88 12.90
N LEU A 13 0.96 13.07 12.88
CA LEU A 13 0.91 14.02 11.78
C LEU A 13 2.29 14.69 11.64
N TYR A 14 2.74 14.87 10.41
CA TYR A 14 3.97 15.57 10.07
C TYR A 14 3.71 16.54 8.92
N PHE A 15 4.10 17.81 9.08
CA PHE A 15 3.92 18.85 8.08
C PHE A 15 5.26 19.54 7.82
N ALA A 16 5.56 19.79 6.54
CA ALA A 16 6.67 20.61 6.12
C ALA A 16 6.16 21.64 5.09
N VAL A 17 6.66 22.86 5.18
CA VAL A 17 6.28 23.97 4.30
C VAL A 17 7.53 24.42 3.56
N PHE A 18 7.46 24.37 2.23
CA PHE A 18 8.54 24.77 1.33
C PHE A 18 8.15 26.04 0.60
N GLN A 19 9.13 26.87 0.24
CA GLN A 19 8.87 28.11 -0.49
C GLN A 19 8.50 27.84 -1.95
N ASN A 20 9.28 27.00 -2.63
CA ASN A 20 9.09 26.70 -4.04
C ASN A 20 9.32 25.20 -4.30
N PRO A 21 8.52 24.58 -5.19
CA PRO A 21 8.85 23.27 -5.70
C PRO A 21 10.01 23.39 -6.69
N GLU A 22 10.96 22.48 -6.60
CA GLU A 22 12.06 22.34 -7.56
C GLU A 22 11.86 21.07 -8.39
N LYS A 23 12.18 21.16 -9.68
CA LYS A 23 12.31 19.95 -10.50
C LYS A 23 13.66 19.33 -10.19
N PHE A 24 13.62 18.11 -9.66
CA PHE A 24 14.84 17.34 -9.52
C PHE A 24 15.42 17.05 -10.91
N PRO A 25 16.73 17.27 -11.13
CA PRO A 25 17.39 16.85 -12.36
C PRO A 25 17.25 15.32 -12.52
N GLU A 26 17.39 14.82 -13.74
CA GLU A 26 17.38 13.39 -13.98
C GLU A 26 18.47 12.75 -13.13
N ILE A 27 18.07 11.95 -12.14
CA ILE A 27 18.98 11.39 -11.17
C ILE A 27 19.80 10.31 -11.89
N GLU A 28 21.10 10.55 -12.03
CA GLU A 28 22.09 9.50 -12.25
C GLU A 28 22.07 8.59 -11.02
N THR A 29 21.20 7.59 -11.07
CA THR A 29 21.16 6.54 -10.07
C THR A 29 22.44 5.72 -10.21
N GLY A 30 23.10 5.45 -9.08
CA GLY A 30 24.21 4.50 -9.05
C GLY A 30 23.79 3.13 -9.62
N PRO A 31 24.76 2.23 -9.88
CA PRO A 31 24.45 0.91 -10.43
C PRO A 31 23.34 0.24 -9.60
N SER A 32 22.25 -0.12 -10.27
CA SER A 32 20.98 -0.58 -9.68
C SER A 32 21.03 -1.97 -9.03
N GLN A 33 22.22 -2.42 -8.62
CA GLN A 33 22.51 -3.85 -8.56
C GLN A 33 22.87 -4.43 -7.20
N ASN A 34 23.14 -3.61 -6.16
CA ASN A 34 23.50 -4.12 -4.85
C ASN A 34 22.60 -3.57 -3.74
N TYR A 35 21.30 -3.88 -3.79
CA TYR A 35 20.43 -3.68 -2.64
C TYR A 35 20.46 -4.93 -1.76
N GLY A 36 20.75 -4.75 -0.47
CA GLY A 36 20.61 -5.80 0.53
C GLY A 36 19.22 -5.75 1.17
N PHE A 37 18.52 -6.89 1.20
CA PHE A 37 17.31 -7.06 2.00
C PHE A 37 17.47 -8.25 2.92
N TYR A 38 17.27 -8.02 4.21
CA TYR A 38 17.16 -9.09 5.18
C TYR A 38 15.78 -9.03 5.83
N ILE A 39 14.93 -10.02 5.56
CA ILE A 39 13.60 -10.08 6.16
C ILE A 39 13.76 -10.43 7.64
N SER A 40 13.58 -9.43 8.51
CA SER A 40 13.74 -9.55 9.95
C SER A 40 12.48 -10.11 10.62
N SER A 41 11.31 -9.90 10.04
CA SER A 41 10.06 -10.47 10.56
C SER A 41 8.99 -10.60 9.48
N ILE A 42 8.31 -11.75 9.48
CA ILE A 42 7.11 -12.00 8.68
C ILE A 42 5.92 -12.35 9.57
N PRO A 43 4.69 -12.10 9.09
CA PRO A 43 3.50 -12.49 9.81
C PRO A 43 3.44 -13.98 10.13
N ASN A 44 3.03 -14.31 11.36
CA ASN A 44 2.82 -15.69 11.75
C ASN A 44 1.52 -16.23 11.12
N ARG A 45 1.65 -17.28 10.31
CA ARG A 45 0.52 -17.89 9.60
C ARG A 45 -0.59 -18.37 10.55
N LYS A 46 -0.25 -19.02 11.66
CA LYS A 46 -1.24 -19.53 12.63
C LYS A 46 -2.03 -18.37 13.23
N THR A 47 -1.34 -17.35 13.73
CA THR A 47 -1.96 -16.14 14.29
C THR A 47 -2.82 -15.41 13.25
N TYR A 48 -2.37 -15.33 12.00
CA TYR A 48 -3.16 -14.74 10.92
C TYR A 48 -4.52 -15.45 10.75
N PHE A 49 -4.54 -16.79 10.72
CA PHE A 49 -5.78 -17.55 10.58
C PHE A 49 -6.67 -17.47 11.82
N GLU A 50 -6.10 -17.50 13.02
CA GLU A 50 -6.85 -17.31 14.27
C GLU A 50 -7.54 -15.94 14.29
N ASN A 51 -6.83 -14.87 13.90
CA ASN A 51 -7.40 -13.53 13.78
C ASN A 51 -8.48 -13.47 12.69
N LEU A 52 -8.28 -14.16 11.56
CA LEU A 52 -9.24 -14.24 10.47
C LEU A 52 -10.55 -14.89 10.93
N ASP A 53 -10.47 -15.97 11.70
CA ASP A 53 -11.66 -16.67 12.21
C ASP A 53 -12.41 -15.81 13.24
N MET A 54 -11.69 -15.12 14.13
CA MET A 54 -12.29 -14.12 15.01
C MET A 54 -13.02 -13.01 14.23
N ILE A 55 -12.38 -12.48 13.17
CA ILE A 55 -12.98 -11.47 12.30
C ILE A 55 -14.26 -12.00 11.66
N ARG A 56 -14.26 -13.24 11.16
CA ARG A 56 -15.46 -13.88 10.58
C ARG A 56 -16.59 -13.97 11.59
N THR A 57 -16.32 -14.44 12.80
CA THR A 57 -17.33 -14.49 13.87
C THR A 57 -17.97 -13.12 14.10
N LYS A 58 -17.15 -12.06 14.16
CA LYS A 58 -17.64 -10.67 14.32
C LYS A 58 -18.45 -10.16 13.12
N LEU A 59 -18.09 -10.55 11.90
CA LEU A 59 -18.89 -10.26 10.70
C LEU A 59 -20.26 -10.96 10.79
N TYR A 60 -20.31 -12.23 11.19
CA TYR A 60 -21.57 -12.99 11.31
C TYR A 60 -22.48 -12.47 12.42
N GLN A 61 -21.90 -12.02 13.52
CA GLN A 61 -22.63 -11.40 14.62
C GLN A 61 -23.13 -9.97 14.30
N GLY A 62 -22.74 -9.42 13.14
CA GLY A 62 -23.10 -8.06 12.73
C GLY A 62 -22.32 -6.96 13.46
N GLU A 63 -21.25 -7.30 14.19
CA GLU A 63 -20.39 -6.31 14.84
C GLU A 63 -19.52 -5.53 13.85
N ILE A 64 -19.15 -6.17 12.73
CA ILE A 64 -18.33 -5.59 11.67
C ILE A 64 -19.06 -5.78 10.34
N TYR A 65 -19.03 -4.77 9.46
CA TYR A 65 -19.58 -4.87 8.11
C TYR A 65 -18.51 -5.17 7.05
N GLN A 66 -17.36 -4.51 7.18
CA GLN A 66 -16.19 -4.72 6.33
C GLN A 66 -14.95 -4.35 7.14
N ILE A 67 -13.85 -5.08 6.94
CA ILE A 67 -12.55 -4.78 7.50
C ILE A 67 -11.48 -4.95 6.42
N ASN A 68 -10.49 -4.07 6.42
CA ASN A 68 -9.24 -4.30 5.69
C ASN A 68 -8.22 -4.87 6.69
N TYR A 69 -7.98 -6.17 6.62
CA TYR A 69 -7.04 -6.85 7.51
C TYR A 69 -5.68 -6.97 6.82
N THR A 70 -4.71 -6.21 7.31
CA THR A 70 -3.37 -6.10 6.76
C THR A 70 -2.33 -6.52 7.78
N ASP A 71 -1.21 -7.04 7.29
CA ASP A 71 -0.09 -7.45 8.11
C ASP A 71 1.20 -6.76 7.67
N LYS A 72 2.18 -6.69 8.57
CA LYS A 72 3.45 -6.02 8.34
C LYS A 72 4.56 -7.03 8.09
N ILE A 73 5.38 -6.76 7.08
CA ILE A 73 6.67 -7.43 6.88
C ILE A 73 7.74 -6.41 7.26
N PHE A 74 8.67 -6.83 8.11
CA PHE A 74 9.82 -6.03 8.50
C PHE A 74 11.06 -6.61 7.83
N PHE A 75 11.89 -5.72 7.32
CA PHE A 75 13.16 -6.06 6.71
C PHE A 75 14.16 -4.95 6.96
N ASP A 76 15.43 -5.34 7.04
CA ASP A 76 16.55 -4.42 7.00
C ASP A 76 16.90 -4.13 5.53
N PHE A 77 17.31 -2.91 5.27
CA PHE A 77 17.65 -2.42 3.94
C PHE A 77 19.05 -1.83 3.93
N GLU A 78 19.82 -2.20 2.92
CA GLU A 78 21.12 -1.58 2.61
C GLU A 78 21.12 -1.12 1.14
N GLY A 79 21.54 0.12 0.92
CA GLY A 79 21.70 0.70 -0.40
C GLY A 79 21.16 2.12 -0.50
N ASP A 80 21.19 2.68 -1.71
CA ASP A 80 20.66 4.01 -1.98
C ASP A 80 19.12 3.99 -2.10
N ILE A 81 18.46 4.71 -1.20
CA ILE A 81 16.98 4.78 -1.12
C ILE A 81 16.38 5.40 -2.38
N LEU A 82 17.04 6.38 -2.99
CA LEU A 82 16.51 7.07 -4.17
C LEU A 82 16.52 6.15 -5.40
N SER A 83 17.64 5.45 -5.62
CA SER A 83 17.76 4.44 -6.66
C SER A 83 16.79 3.28 -6.44
N PHE A 84 16.57 2.88 -5.18
CA PHE A 84 15.59 1.87 -4.83
C PHE A 84 14.15 2.33 -5.13
N TYR A 85 13.78 3.56 -4.73
CA TYR A 85 12.49 4.15 -5.04
C TYR A 85 12.24 4.21 -6.55
N LYS A 86 13.24 4.68 -7.33
CA LYS A 86 13.16 4.71 -8.80
C LYS A 86 12.89 3.32 -9.37
N THR A 87 13.69 2.33 -8.97
CA THR A 87 13.54 0.93 -9.41
C THR A 87 12.14 0.37 -9.11
N LEU A 88 11.62 0.63 -7.91
CA LEU A 88 10.27 0.21 -7.54
C LEU A 88 9.18 0.96 -8.29
N SER A 89 9.35 2.26 -8.52
CA SER A 89 8.36 3.10 -9.23
C SER A 89 8.21 2.69 -10.69
N GLU A 90 9.30 2.24 -11.33
CA GLU A 90 9.29 1.70 -12.68
C GLU A 90 8.59 0.32 -12.74
N ARG A 91 8.75 -0.51 -11.70
CA ARG A 91 8.12 -1.83 -11.62
C ARG A 91 6.64 -1.77 -11.22
N GLN A 92 6.27 -0.81 -10.38
CA GLN A 92 4.91 -0.60 -9.90
C GLN A 92 4.49 0.85 -10.16
N PRO A 93 4.17 1.19 -11.42
CA PRO A 93 3.72 2.52 -11.76
C PRO A 93 2.37 2.81 -11.10
N VAL A 94 2.31 3.87 -10.30
CA VAL A 94 1.10 4.31 -9.60
C VAL A 94 0.86 5.81 -9.79
N PRO A 95 -0.40 6.26 -9.80
CA PRO A 95 -0.75 7.68 -9.98
C PRO A 95 -0.36 8.57 -8.79
N TYR A 96 -0.22 8.01 -7.58
CA TYR A 96 0.02 8.77 -6.35
C TYR A 96 1.28 8.25 -5.62
N GLY A 97 2.36 8.06 -6.37
CA GLY A 97 3.67 7.73 -5.81
C GLY A 97 4.32 8.94 -5.16
N SER A 98 4.97 8.74 -4.00
CA SER A 98 5.72 9.80 -3.34
C SER A 98 6.87 9.25 -2.52
N TRP A 99 7.91 10.06 -2.32
CA TRP A 99 8.98 9.80 -1.36
C TRP A 99 9.11 10.99 -0.43
N ILE A 100 8.98 10.74 0.87
CA ILE A 100 9.14 11.75 1.92
C ILE A 100 10.37 11.37 2.72
N ARG A 101 11.39 12.24 2.69
CA ARG A 101 12.62 12.07 3.45
C ARG A 101 12.70 13.12 4.55
N THR A 102 13.01 12.67 5.76
CA THR A 102 13.36 13.50 6.91
C THR A 102 14.77 13.18 7.39
N TYR A 103 15.21 13.78 8.49
CA TYR A 103 16.47 13.43 9.12
C TYR A 103 16.44 12.02 9.75
N ASP A 104 15.28 11.60 10.28
CA ASP A 104 15.17 10.38 11.08
C ASP A 104 14.60 9.19 10.31
N TRP A 105 13.86 9.43 9.23
CA TRP A 105 13.13 8.39 8.51
C TRP A 105 12.77 8.78 7.07
N ASP A 106 12.55 7.75 6.27
CA ASP A 106 12.06 7.81 4.89
C ASP A 106 10.70 7.09 4.78
N ILE A 107 9.75 7.69 4.04
CA ILE A 107 8.49 7.06 3.65
C ILE A 107 8.47 6.96 2.12
N LEU A 108 8.50 5.73 1.62
CA LEU A 108 8.36 5.41 0.20
C LEU A 108 6.93 4.93 -0.03
N SER A 109 6.12 5.73 -0.72
CA SER A 109 4.72 5.44 -1.00
C SER A 109 4.52 5.08 -2.46
N PHE A 110 3.81 3.98 -2.67
CA PHE A 110 3.36 3.52 -3.99
C PHE A 110 1.83 3.39 -3.99
N SER A 111 1.12 4.48 -3.65
CA SER A 111 -0.34 4.45 -3.53
C SER A 111 -1.04 4.46 -4.90
N PRO A 112 -1.92 3.50 -5.18
CA PRO A 112 -2.78 3.54 -6.36
C PRO A 112 -4.03 4.41 -6.16
N GLU A 113 -4.35 4.79 -4.90
CA GLU A 113 -5.63 5.37 -4.52
C GLU A 113 -5.49 6.81 -4.02
N LEU A 114 -6.44 7.67 -4.40
CA LEU A 114 -6.54 9.03 -3.88
C LEU A 114 -7.46 9.04 -2.66
N PHE A 115 -6.89 9.31 -1.48
CA PHE A 115 -7.67 9.49 -0.26
C PHE A 115 -8.58 10.72 -0.39
N ILE A 116 -7.98 11.91 -0.54
CA ILE A 116 -8.70 13.17 -0.73
C ILE A 116 -7.87 14.18 -1.51
N GLU A 117 -8.52 14.93 -2.39
CA GLU A 117 -8.00 16.14 -3.03
C GLU A 117 -9.04 17.26 -2.86
N LYS A 118 -8.61 18.45 -2.44
CA LYS A 118 -9.48 19.63 -2.34
C LYS A 118 -9.15 20.64 -3.44
N LYS A 119 -10.13 20.95 -4.29
CA LYS A 119 -10.07 22.00 -5.31
C LYS A 119 -11.15 23.03 -5.00
N GLU A 120 -10.75 24.17 -4.47
CA GLU A 120 -11.67 25.21 -3.99
C GLU A 120 -12.72 24.65 -2.99
N LYS A 121 -13.98 24.53 -3.43
CA LYS A 121 -15.13 24.00 -2.68
C LYS A 121 -15.42 22.52 -2.99
N THR A 122 -14.65 21.90 -3.88
CA THR A 122 -14.83 20.51 -4.32
C THR A 122 -13.85 19.60 -3.61
N LEU A 123 -14.35 18.48 -3.06
CA LEU A 123 -13.55 17.37 -2.54
C LEU A 123 -13.66 16.18 -3.49
N ILE A 124 -12.51 15.60 -3.86
CA ILE A 124 -12.42 14.45 -4.76
C ILE A 124 -11.76 13.30 -4.00
N THR A 125 -12.35 12.12 -4.10
CA THR A 125 -11.78 10.85 -3.63
C THR A 125 -11.91 9.83 -4.77
N LYS A 126 -11.01 8.86 -4.84
CA LYS A 126 -11.05 7.80 -5.86
C LYS A 126 -10.91 6.42 -5.23
N PRO A 127 -11.89 5.97 -4.43
CA PRO A 127 -11.80 4.71 -3.73
C PRO A 127 -11.71 3.53 -4.69
N MET A 128 -10.84 2.56 -4.40
CA MET A 128 -10.70 1.34 -5.18
C MET A 128 -11.24 0.13 -4.41
N LYS A 129 -11.92 -0.77 -5.13
CA LYS A 129 -12.34 -2.06 -4.59
C LYS A 129 -12.25 -3.12 -5.67
N GLY A 130 -11.77 -4.29 -5.27
CA GLY A 130 -11.54 -5.41 -6.17
C GLY A 130 -10.14 -5.34 -6.77
N THR A 131 -9.33 -6.34 -6.45
CA THR A 131 -7.99 -6.51 -7.01
C THR A 131 -7.99 -7.83 -7.75
N TYR A 132 -7.50 -7.83 -8.99
CA TYR A 132 -7.31 -9.07 -9.76
C TYR A 132 -5.84 -9.12 -10.21
N PRO A 133 -5.17 -10.28 -10.10
CA PRO A 133 -3.79 -10.41 -10.52
C PRO A 133 -3.65 -10.10 -12.01
N ARG A 134 -2.54 -9.46 -12.40
CA ARG A 134 -2.21 -9.29 -13.81
C ARG A 134 -2.03 -10.66 -14.48
N GLY A 135 -2.47 -10.77 -15.74
CA GLY A 135 -2.26 -11.99 -16.52
C GLY A 135 -0.78 -12.22 -16.80
N LYS A 136 -0.36 -13.49 -16.95
CA LYS A 136 1.04 -13.82 -17.29
C LYS A 136 1.39 -13.49 -18.75
N SER A 137 0.39 -13.16 -19.56
CA SER A 137 0.53 -12.71 -20.94
C SER A 137 -0.45 -11.57 -21.26
N PRO A 138 -0.18 -10.74 -22.28
CA PRO A 138 -1.11 -9.69 -22.71
C PRO A 138 -2.51 -10.22 -23.10
N LYS A 139 -2.59 -11.47 -23.57
CA LYS A 139 -3.88 -12.12 -23.91
C LYS A 139 -4.68 -12.50 -22.66
N GLU A 140 -4.00 -12.94 -21.59
CA GLU A 140 -4.63 -13.22 -20.30
C GLU A 140 -5.04 -11.93 -19.59
N ASP A 141 -4.20 -10.91 -19.63
CA ASP A 141 -4.43 -9.64 -18.95
C ASP A 141 -5.66 -8.90 -19.53
N LYS A 142 -5.91 -9.03 -20.83
CA LYS A 142 -7.12 -8.50 -21.49
C LYS A 142 -8.43 -9.18 -21.04
N LYS A 143 -8.38 -10.35 -20.40
CA LYS A 143 -9.57 -11.03 -19.85
C LYS A 143 -9.92 -10.55 -18.44
N THR A 144 -8.97 -9.93 -17.74
CA THR A 144 -9.09 -9.44 -16.36
C THR A 144 -10.24 -8.43 -16.14
N PRO A 145 -10.47 -7.43 -17.02
CA PRO A 145 -11.57 -6.48 -16.83
C PRO A 145 -12.95 -7.16 -16.81
N ARG A 146 -13.14 -8.22 -17.60
CA ARG A 146 -14.40 -8.99 -17.58
C ARG A 146 -14.59 -9.68 -16.22
N LEU A 147 -13.54 -10.23 -15.63
CA LEU A 147 -13.60 -10.90 -14.32
C LEU A 147 -13.86 -9.94 -13.16
N LEU A 148 -13.35 -8.71 -13.24
CA LEU A 148 -13.63 -7.63 -12.28
C LEU A 148 -15.05 -7.06 -12.43
N SER A 149 -15.59 -7.05 -13.66
CA SER A 149 -16.96 -6.58 -13.95
C SER A 149 -18.04 -7.60 -13.56
N ILE A 150 -17.68 -8.87 -13.40
CA ILE A 150 -18.58 -9.86 -12.82
C ILE A 150 -18.67 -9.53 -11.33
N PRO A 151 -19.87 -9.19 -10.81
CA PRO A 151 -20.03 -9.05 -9.38
C PRO A 151 -19.85 -10.44 -8.78
N THR A 152 -18.62 -10.77 -8.36
CA THR A 152 -18.40 -11.90 -7.46
C THR A 152 -18.88 -11.51 -6.06
N ARG A 153 -20.12 -11.02 -5.94
CA ARG A 153 -20.97 -11.36 -4.82
C ARG A 153 -21.45 -12.79 -5.10
N LYS A 154 -20.62 -13.79 -4.75
CA LYS A 154 -21.28 -14.91 -4.07
C LYS A 154 -21.90 -14.27 -2.84
N LYS A 155 -23.21 -14.01 -2.91
CA LYS A 155 -24.07 -14.03 -1.75
C LYS A 155 -23.75 -15.36 -1.07
N GLN A 156 -22.81 -15.37 -0.11
CA GLN A 156 -22.81 -16.39 0.91
C GLN A 156 -24.08 -16.12 1.71
N LYS A 157 -25.16 -16.71 1.20
CA LYS A 157 -26.33 -17.01 2.02
C LYS A 157 -25.83 -18.00 3.06
N ILE A 158 -25.85 -17.51 4.31
CA ILE A 158 -25.77 -18.21 5.59
C ILE A 158 -24.43 -18.90 5.84
#